data_AF-A0A7W1W7Q6-F1
#
_entry.id   AF-A0A7W1W7Q6-F1
#
_cell.length_a   1.000
_cell.length_b   1.000
_cell.length_c   1.000
_cell.angle_alpha   90.00
_cell.angle_beta   90.00
_cell.angle_gamma   90.00
#
_symmetry.space_group_name_H-M   'P 1'
#
loop_
_entity.id
_entity.type
_entity.pdbx_description
1 polymer ?
#
loop_
_entity_poly.entity_id
_entity_poly.type
_entity_poly.pdbx_seq_one_letter_code
_entity_poly.pdbx_strand_id
1 'polypeptide(L)'
;MLKEQLQDYPKSNQTYGLIHGDFGETNYRYQDAQLNIFDFDDCCYHWFAYDLAVTIYPHGWRKEGLQLLDWLLEGYSEYVPLNVPLAEITMFCQWRLIYMFLVYARKWGFENLSQQQANWFAQKRENIARGYKWCA
;
A
#
# COMPACT_ATOMS: atom_id res chain seq x y z
N MET A 1 -8.03 17.22 4.60
CA MET A 1 -8.15 15.79 4.96
C MET A 1 -7.29 14.98 3.99
N LEU A 2 -7.16 13.66 4.18
CA LEU A 2 -6.28 12.81 3.34
C LEU A 2 -6.57 12.92 1.83
N LYS A 3 -7.85 13.06 1.47
CA LYS A 3 -8.29 13.21 0.09
C LYS A 3 -7.72 14.48 -0.55
N GLU A 4 -7.81 15.63 0.12
CA GLU A 4 -7.26 16.89 -0.40
C GLU A 4 -5.73 16.83 -0.49
N GLN A 5 -5.06 16.23 0.50
CA GLN A 5 -3.60 16.04 0.47
C GLN A 5 -3.15 15.24 -0.76
N LEU A 6 -3.88 14.17 -1.11
CA LEU A 6 -3.58 13.37 -2.30
C LEU A 6 -3.94 14.08 -3.59
N GLN A 7 -5.02 14.87 -3.61
CA GLN A 7 -5.41 15.64 -4.80
C GLN A 7 -4.34 16.68 -5.18
N ASP A 8 -3.74 17.32 -4.18
CA ASP A 8 -2.72 18.35 -4.37
C ASP A 8 -1.29 17.79 -4.41
N TYR A 9 -1.10 16.49 -4.22
CA TYR A 9 0.22 15.88 -4.16
C TYR A 9 0.92 15.97 -5.55
N PRO A 10 2.19 16.43 -5.61
CA PRO A 10 2.85 16.74 -6.88
C PRO A 10 2.90 15.56 -7.85
N LYS A 11 2.62 15.84 -9.13
CA LYS A 11 2.74 14.87 -10.22
C LYS A 11 3.80 15.34 -11.21
N SER A 12 4.75 14.48 -11.51
CA SER A 12 5.70 14.66 -12.60
C SER A 12 6.00 13.30 -13.23
N ASN A 13 6.67 13.30 -14.38
CA ASN A 13 7.12 12.06 -15.03
C ASN A 13 8.12 11.26 -14.17
N GLN A 14 8.63 11.85 -13.07
CA GLN A 14 9.55 11.19 -12.13
C GLN A 14 8.83 10.62 -10.91
N THR A 15 7.60 11.05 -10.62
CA THR A 15 6.87 10.64 -9.41
C THR A 15 5.54 9.95 -9.69
N TYR A 16 5.03 10.01 -10.93
CA TYR A 16 3.71 9.53 -11.32
C TYR A 16 3.75 8.84 -12.69
N GLY A 17 3.10 7.68 -12.79
CA GLY A 17 3.07 6.89 -14.01
C GLY A 17 2.21 5.64 -13.86
N LEU A 18 2.35 4.70 -14.80
CA LEU A 18 1.71 3.40 -14.70
C LEU A 18 2.40 2.57 -13.60
N ILE A 19 1.62 2.02 -12.68
CA ILE A 19 2.08 1.13 -11.60
C ILE A 19 1.30 -0.19 -11.62
N HIS A 20 1.78 -1.19 -10.88
CA HIS A 20 1.07 -2.45 -10.72
C HIS A 20 -0.22 -2.30 -9.89
N GLY A 21 -0.20 -1.46 -8.85
CA GLY A 21 -1.40 -1.14 -8.03
C GLY A 21 -1.78 -2.20 -6.99
N ASP A 22 -1.20 -3.40 -7.10
CA ASP A 22 -1.34 -4.52 -6.16
C ASP A 22 -0.05 -5.34 -6.02
N PHE A 23 1.13 -4.73 -6.19
CA PHE A 23 2.37 -5.50 -6.05
C PHE A 23 2.60 -5.94 -4.59
N GLY A 24 2.89 -7.23 -4.40
CA GLY A 24 3.06 -7.82 -3.07
C GLY A 24 3.47 -9.30 -3.12
N GLU A 25 3.73 -9.89 -1.96
CA GLU A 25 4.25 -11.26 -1.80
C GLU A 25 3.40 -12.36 -2.46
N THR A 26 2.13 -12.09 -2.72
CA THR A 26 1.23 -13.03 -3.40
C THR A 26 1.38 -13.01 -4.93
N ASN A 27 1.86 -11.90 -5.49
CA ASN A 27 1.79 -11.55 -6.92
C ASN A 27 3.15 -11.62 -7.64
N TYR A 28 4.15 -12.23 -7.00
CA TYR A 28 5.38 -12.64 -7.67
C TYR A 28 5.81 -14.06 -7.28
N ARG A 29 6.66 -14.67 -8.11
CA ARG A 29 7.42 -15.86 -7.78
C ARG A 29 8.89 -15.61 -8.05
N TYR A 30 9.73 -16.01 -7.11
CA TYR A 30 11.17 -16.02 -7.29
C TYR A 30 11.65 -17.47 -7.36
N GLN A 31 12.11 -17.88 -8.55
CA GLN A 31 12.57 -19.24 -8.81
C GLN A 31 13.72 -19.17 -9.82
N ASP A 32 14.73 -20.03 -9.65
CA ASP A 32 15.88 -20.14 -10.57
C ASP A 32 16.57 -18.80 -10.84
N ALA A 33 16.71 -17.98 -9.79
CA ALA A 33 17.24 -16.62 -9.82
C ALA A 33 16.45 -15.63 -10.71
N GLN A 34 15.21 -15.95 -11.07
CA GLN A 34 14.33 -15.09 -11.85
C GLN A 34 13.11 -14.64 -11.04
N LEU A 35 12.79 -13.35 -11.14
CA LEU A 35 11.58 -12.77 -10.59
C LEU A 35 10.49 -12.73 -11.67
N ASN A 36 9.40 -13.47 -11.44
CA ASN A 36 8.23 -13.50 -12.30
C ASN A 36 7.08 -12.77 -11.60
N ILE A 37 6.60 -11.68 -12.19
CA ILE A 37 5.49 -10.87 -11.67
C ILE A 37 4.24 -11.18 -12.50
N PHE A 38 3.09 -11.25 -11.86
CA PHE A 38 1.79 -11.55 -12.50
C PHE A 38 0.65 -10.85 -11.75
N ASP A 39 -0.58 -10.98 -12.27
CA ASP A 39 -1.80 -10.35 -11.73
C ASP A 39 -1.84 -8.82 -11.92
N PHE A 40 -1.83 -8.39 -13.18
CA PHE A 40 -1.80 -6.97 -13.57
C PHE A 40 -3.21 -6.32 -13.65
N ASP A 41 -4.25 -6.94 -13.08
CA ASP A 41 -5.65 -6.48 -13.22
C ASP A 41 -5.92 -5.13 -12.51
N ASP A 42 -5.13 -4.80 -11.49
CA ASP A 42 -5.22 -3.54 -10.73
C ASP A 42 -4.26 -2.44 -11.22
N CYS A 43 -3.62 -2.64 -12.38
CA CYS A 43 -2.73 -1.64 -12.97
C CYS A 43 -3.43 -0.32 -13.20
N CYS A 44 -2.80 0.76 -12.77
CA CYS A 44 -3.37 2.09 -12.89
C CYS A 44 -2.30 3.18 -12.93
N TYR A 45 -2.70 4.38 -13.34
CA TYR A 45 -1.85 5.56 -13.21
C TYR A 45 -1.92 6.10 -11.79
N HIS A 46 -0.79 6.03 -11.08
CA HIS A 46 -0.67 6.48 -9.70
C HIS A 46 0.75 6.98 -9.41
N TRP A 47 0.95 7.54 -8.22
CA TRP A 47 2.30 7.87 -7.74
C TRP A 47 3.13 6.61 -7.49
N PHE A 48 4.39 6.61 -7.90
CA PHE A 48 5.31 5.48 -7.68
C PHE A 48 5.47 5.13 -6.20
N ALA A 49 5.43 6.15 -5.32
CA ALA A 49 5.42 5.97 -3.87
C ALA A 49 4.21 5.15 -3.35
N TYR A 50 3.10 5.13 -4.08
CA TYR A 50 1.96 4.29 -3.71
C TYR A 50 2.21 2.81 -4.01
N ASP A 51 2.98 2.46 -5.04
CA ASP A 51 3.33 1.06 -5.34
C ASP A 51 4.18 0.45 -4.21
N LEU A 52 5.11 1.26 -3.67
CA LEU A 52 5.84 0.94 -2.44
C LEU A 52 4.91 0.79 -1.23
N ALA A 53 3.97 1.72 -1.06
CA ALA A 53 3.02 1.69 0.05
C ALA A 53 2.10 0.46 0.02
N VAL A 54 1.64 0.04 -1.16
CA VAL A 54 0.87 -1.20 -1.36
C VAL A 54 1.66 -2.41 -0.87
N THR A 55 2.95 -2.48 -1.24
CA THR A 55 3.86 -3.57 -0.88
C THR A 55 4.13 -3.62 0.62
N ILE A 56 4.40 -2.47 1.26
CA ILE A 56 4.82 -2.42 2.68
C ILE A 56 3.66 -2.33 3.67
N TYR A 57 2.47 -1.88 3.25
CA TYR A 57 1.26 -1.77 4.07
C TYR A 57 0.98 -3.01 4.96
N PRO A 58 1.06 -4.25 4.47
CA PRO A 58 0.81 -5.43 5.31
C PRO A 58 1.90 -5.69 6.36
N HIS A 59 3.06 -5.03 6.27
CA HIS A 59 4.24 -5.31 7.11
C HIS A 59 4.61 -4.20 8.08
N GLY A 60 4.04 -2.99 7.97
CA GLY A 60 4.48 -1.86 8.81
C GLY A 60 4.23 -2.03 10.31
N TRP A 61 3.36 -2.96 10.73
CA TRP A 61 3.16 -3.31 12.15
C TRP A 61 4.22 -4.28 12.71
N ARG A 62 5.12 -4.79 11.86
CA ARG A 62 6.24 -5.63 12.28
C ARG A 62 7.41 -4.75 12.73
N LYS A 63 8.24 -5.25 13.65
CA LYS A 63 9.45 -4.55 14.09
C LYS A 63 10.40 -4.24 12.93
N GLU A 64 10.41 -5.11 11.93
CA GLU A 64 11.26 -4.97 10.74
C GLU A 64 10.62 -4.10 9.64
N GLY A 65 9.42 -3.57 9.85
CA GLY A 65 8.66 -2.87 8.79
C GLY A 65 9.40 -1.68 8.17
N LEU A 66 10.12 -0.90 8.99
CA LEU A 66 10.94 0.21 8.49
C LEU A 66 12.18 -0.30 7.74
N GLN A 67 12.84 -1.35 8.23
CA GLN A 67 13.98 -1.95 7.54
C GLN A 67 13.59 -2.53 6.17
N LEU A 68 12.40 -3.14 6.07
CA LEU A 68 11.84 -3.63 4.81
C LEU A 68 11.52 -2.48 3.85
N LEU A 69 10.99 -1.36 4.37
CA LEU A 69 10.77 -0.16 3.56
C LEU A 69 12.09 0.39 3.01
N ASP A 70 13.13 0.42 3.83
CA ASP A 70 14.45 0.91 3.41
C ASP A 70 15.02 0.06 2.27
N TRP A 71 14.96 -1.27 2.37
CA TRP A 71 15.38 -2.17 1.27
C TRP A 71 14.53 -2.02 0.01
N LEU A 72 13.21 -1.85 0.16
CA LEU A 72 12.33 -1.59 -0.98
C LEU A 72 12.67 -0.27 -1.66
N LEU A 73 12.91 0.79 -0.89
CA LEU A 73 13.28 2.10 -1.41
C LEU A 73 14.64 2.05 -2.12
N GLU A 74 15.63 1.37 -1.54
CA GLU A 74 16.96 1.19 -2.13
C GLU A 74 16.86 0.51 -3.51
N GLY A 75 16.23 -0.67 -3.58
CA GLY A 75 16.09 -1.41 -4.84
C GLY A 75 15.22 -0.69 -5.88
N TYR A 76 14.13 -0.06 -5.46
CA TYR A 76 13.27 0.71 -6.38
C TYR A 76 14.03 1.93 -6.94
N SER A 77 14.87 2.56 -6.12
CA SER A 77 15.63 3.75 -6.48
C SER A 77 16.77 3.51 -7.46
N GLU A 78 17.15 2.25 -7.71
CA GLU A 78 18.12 1.90 -8.76
C GLU A 78 17.58 2.21 -10.17
N TYR A 79 16.26 2.17 -10.37
CA TYR A 79 15.61 2.36 -11.67
C TYR A 79 14.76 3.63 -11.74
N VAL A 80 14.14 4.02 -10.62
CA VAL A 80 13.33 5.24 -10.53
C VAL A 80 13.86 6.07 -9.37
N PRO A 81 14.56 7.20 -9.61
CA PRO A 81 15.15 8.01 -8.55
C PRO A 81 14.05 8.62 -7.66
N LEU A 82 13.65 7.89 -6.62
CA LEU A 82 12.51 8.20 -5.78
C LEU A 82 12.98 8.44 -4.35
N ASN A 83 13.07 9.72 -3.98
CA ASN A 83 13.34 10.12 -2.60
C ASN A 83 12.04 10.56 -1.94
N VAL A 84 11.39 9.65 -1.21
CA VAL A 84 10.09 9.89 -0.59
C VAL A 84 10.20 9.76 0.94
N PRO A 85 9.82 10.80 1.70
CA PRO A 85 9.80 10.74 3.16
C PRO A 85 8.86 9.67 3.70
N LEU A 86 9.21 9.09 4.87
CA LEU A 86 8.36 8.14 5.58
C LEU A 86 6.93 8.65 5.80
N ALA A 87 6.75 9.95 6.04
CA ALA A 87 5.44 10.57 6.22
C ALA A 87 4.53 10.43 4.99
N GLU A 88 5.10 10.49 3.79
CA GLU A 88 4.37 10.36 2.52
C GLU A 88 4.04 8.90 2.22
N ILE A 89 4.98 7.98 2.48
CA ILE A 89 4.67 6.53 2.45
C ILE A 89 3.55 6.20 3.46
N THR A 90 3.61 6.77 4.66
CA THR A 90 2.57 6.60 5.70
C THR A 90 1.20 7.09 5.22
N MET A 91 1.16 8.24 4.55
CA MET A 91 -0.05 8.77 3.91
C MET A 91 -0.60 7.81 2.86
N PHE A 92 0.25 7.24 2.00
CA PHE A 92 -0.17 6.25 1.01
C PHE A 92 -0.59 4.91 1.64
N CYS A 93 0.03 4.46 2.73
CA CYS A 93 -0.42 3.30 3.50
C CYS A 93 -1.80 3.55 4.12
N GLN A 94 -2.09 4.77 4.58
CA GLN A 94 -3.41 5.17 5.04
C GLN A 94 -4.44 5.15 3.88
N TRP A 95 -4.04 5.58 2.68
CA TRP A 95 -4.88 5.46 1.49
C TRP A 95 -5.19 4.00 1.15
N ARG A 96 -4.17 3.13 1.17
CA ARG A 96 -4.32 1.68 0.94
C ARG A 96 -5.24 1.04 1.97
N LEU A 97 -5.15 1.45 3.24
CA LEU A 97 -6.07 1.01 4.30
C LEU A 97 -7.53 1.29 3.95
N ILE A 98 -7.84 2.50 3.47
CA ILE A 98 -9.20 2.90 3.07
C ILE A 98 -9.63 2.13 1.82
N TYR A 99 -8.74 2.00 0.83
CA TYR A 99 -9.01 1.22 -0.37
C TYR A 99 -9.38 -0.23 -0.02
N MET A 100 -8.58 -0.91 0.80
CA MET A 100 -8.87 -2.29 1.24
C MET A 100 -10.17 -2.39 2.03
N PHE A 101 -10.48 -1.39 2.86
CA PHE A 101 -11.77 -1.33 3.55
C PHE A 101 -12.93 -1.32 2.55
N LEU A 102 -12.84 -0.51 1.50
CA LEU A 102 -13.89 -0.40 0.46
C LEU A 102 -14.02 -1.67 -0.39
N VAL A 103 -12.90 -2.31 -0.74
CA VAL A 103 -12.88 -3.59 -1.46
C VAL A 103 -13.66 -4.65 -0.68
N TYR A 104 -13.38 -4.80 0.61
CA TYR A 104 -14.06 -5.79 1.44
C TYR A 104 -15.50 -5.39 1.78
N ALA A 105 -15.80 -4.09 1.92
CA ALA A 105 -17.17 -3.61 2.07
C ALA A 105 -18.03 -3.97 0.84
N ARG A 106 -17.48 -3.81 -0.37
CA ARG A 106 -18.14 -4.23 -1.61
C ARG A 106 -18.29 -5.75 -1.70
N LYS A 107 -17.29 -6.51 -1.25
CA LYS A 107 -17.27 -7.98 -1.34
C LYS A 107 -18.21 -8.65 -0.33
N TRP A 108 -18.25 -8.17 0.91
CA TRP A 108 -18.96 -8.83 2.02
C TRP A 108 -20.25 -8.13 2.43
N GLY A 109 -20.43 -6.86 2.09
CA GLY A 109 -21.51 -6.04 2.64
C GLY A 109 -21.37 -5.85 4.15
N PHE A 110 -22.46 -5.48 4.83
CA PHE A 110 -22.47 -5.27 6.28
C PHE A 110 -23.57 -6.04 7.03
N GLU A 111 -24.50 -6.68 6.32
CA GLU A 111 -25.70 -7.27 6.93
C GLU A 111 -25.44 -8.65 7.56
N ASN A 112 -24.71 -9.53 6.85
CA ASN A 112 -24.55 -10.94 7.23
C ASN A 112 -23.07 -11.29 7.47
N LEU A 113 -22.39 -10.48 8.27
CA LEU A 113 -20.96 -10.67 8.57
C LEU A 113 -20.76 -11.78 9.61
N SER A 114 -19.80 -12.67 9.35
CA SER A 114 -19.23 -13.53 10.38
C SER A 114 -18.56 -12.70 11.47
N GLN A 115 -18.39 -13.27 12.67
CA GLN A 115 -17.69 -12.58 13.77
C GLN A 115 -16.29 -12.10 13.36
N GLN A 116 -15.56 -12.90 12.58
CA GLN A 116 -14.23 -12.53 12.10
C GLN A 116 -14.27 -11.30 11.17
N GLN A 117 -15.22 -11.25 10.24
CA GLN A 117 -15.36 -10.11 9.33
C GLN A 117 -15.83 -8.85 10.07
N ALA A 118 -16.75 -9.00 11.03
CA ALA A 118 -17.20 -7.89 11.88
C ALA A 118 -16.02 -7.31 12.70
N ASN A 119 -15.21 -8.17 13.31
CA ASN A 119 -14.00 -7.77 14.04
C ASN A 119 -12.98 -7.09 13.11
N TRP A 120 -12.79 -7.63 11.91
CA TRP A 120 -11.91 -7.04 10.90
C TRP A 120 -12.35 -5.62 10.55
N PHE A 121 -13.64 -5.40 10.24
CA PHE A 121 -14.14 -4.06 9.94
C PHE A 121 -14.02 -3.10 11.13
N ALA A 122 -14.32 -3.56 12.36
CA ALA A 122 -14.17 -2.75 13.56
C ALA A 122 -12.71 -2.28 13.73
N GLN A 123 -11.75 -3.20 13.62
CA GLN A 123 -10.32 -2.90 13.70
C GLN A 123 -9.88 -1.94 12.59
N LYS A 124 -10.35 -2.13 11.35
CA LYS A 124 -9.99 -1.23 10.24
C LYS A 124 -10.59 0.17 10.43
N ARG A 125 -11.81 0.32 10.96
CA ARG A 125 -12.38 1.64 11.31
C ARG A 125 -11.54 2.36 12.36
N GLU A 126 -11.09 1.65 13.40
CA GLU A 126 -10.19 2.21 14.41
C GLU A 126 -8.86 2.65 13.78
N ASN A 127 -8.27 1.79 12.93
CA ASN A 127 -7.05 2.11 12.20
C ASN A 127 -7.22 3.34 11.30
N ILE A 128 -8.37 3.48 10.64
CA ILE A 128 -8.66 4.64 9.79
C ILE A 128 -8.75 5.91 10.64
N ALA A 129 -9.43 5.85 11.80
CA ALA A 129 -9.59 7.00 12.68
C ALA A 129 -8.27 7.45 13.34
N ARG A 130 -7.42 6.49 13.74
CA ARG A 130 -6.13 6.77 14.41
C ARG A 130 -4.98 7.07 13.45
N GLY A 131 -5.14 6.74 12.16
CA GLY A 131 -4.07 6.77 11.17
C GLY A 131 -3.18 5.52 11.17
N TYR A 132 -2.52 5.28 10.04
CA TYR A 132 -1.56 4.19 9.87
C TYR A 132 -0.38 4.40 10.81
N LYS A 133 -0.02 3.35 11.56
CA LYS A 133 1.13 3.38 12.46
C LYS A 133 2.09 2.25 12.11
N TRP A 134 3.36 2.62 12.13
CA TRP A 134 4.48 1.70 12.14
C TRP A 134 4.65 1.11 13.54
N CYS A 135 5.18 -0.11 13.63
CA CYS A 135 5.76 -0.58 14.88
C CYS A 135 7.00 0.25 15.17
N ALA A 136 7.09 0.77 16.41
CA ALA A 136 8.30 1.38 16.93
C ALA A 136 9.25 0.29 17.47
#